data_AF-A0A1H5VX88-F1
#
_entry.id   AF-A0A1H5VX88-F1
#
_cell.length_a   1.000
_cell.length_b   1.000
_cell.length_c   1.000
_cell.angle_alpha   90.00
_cell.angle_beta   90.00
_cell.angle_gamma   90.00
#
_symmetry.space_group_name_H-M   'P 1'
#
loop_
_entity.id
_entity.type
_entity.pdbx_description
1 polymer ?
#
loop_
_entity_poly.entity_id
_entity_poly.type
_entity_poly.pdbx_seq_one_letter_code
_entity_poly.pdbx_strand_id
1 'polypeptide(L)'
;MESNKREWHGTHHSWSYRPQAFRWSGEMISGINLLPIATEMRAWMLQRGHLSIIPTHEAPHNSGFTNPYSKSGVTLSLLMSRVINSSHDYANFSESTDDETDSEIERLRLYNEILLYSTRLCEASIKQLLYCTQIPESRYGRMALGQLLESPCPGCKRKNGKEPHLVSLVGTLAHPYHLCLEFEHCAMDHMDLVNKLRNSQAAHSGIQDLNIRTADISRSQLLEESTDILSGFLHMLSHVEKLEQKMLMDLESKGEAINRLKLNGLEAKDCNFNLVPGEEFIFQVEG
;
A
#
# COMPACT_ATOMS: atom_id res chain seq x y z
N MET A 1 -5.72 -15.08 -28.80
CA MET A 1 -4.42 -15.28 -28.12
C MET A 1 -4.74 -15.52 -26.67
N GLU A 2 -4.65 -16.76 -26.20
CA GLU A 2 -4.75 -17.07 -24.78
C GLU A 2 -3.60 -16.35 -24.08
N SER A 3 -3.91 -15.39 -23.19
CA SER A 3 -2.88 -14.79 -22.36
C SER A 3 -2.38 -15.90 -21.44
N ASN A 4 -1.14 -16.35 -21.60
CA ASN A 4 -0.46 -17.16 -20.61
C ASN A 4 -0.52 -16.39 -19.29
N LYS A 5 -1.46 -16.74 -18.39
CA LYS A 5 -1.52 -16.17 -17.06
C LYS A 5 -0.19 -16.52 -16.41
N ARG A 6 0.59 -15.50 -16.08
CA ARG A 6 1.86 -15.66 -15.39
C ARG A 6 1.54 -16.22 -14.01
N GLU A 7 2.05 -17.40 -13.69
CA GLU A 7 1.90 -17.93 -12.34
C GLU A 7 2.86 -17.19 -11.40
N TRP A 8 2.29 -16.47 -10.43
CA TRP A 8 3.04 -15.79 -9.39
C TRP A 8 3.31 -16.78 -8.26
N HIS A 9 4.54 -17.33 -8.18
CA HIS A 9 4.96 -18.26 -7.13
C HIS A 9 6.06 -17.63 -6.29
N GLY A 10 5.70 -16.64 -5.47
CA GLY A 10 6.64 -16.01 -4.57
C GLY A 10 6.97 -16.96 -3.41
N THR A 11 8.25 -17.16 -3.09
CA THR A 11 8.57 -17.79 -1.79
C THR A 11 8.14 -16.86 -0.66
N HIS A 12 7.33 -17.36 0.28
CA HIS A 12 6.90 -16.62 1.46
C HIS A 12 7.79 -16.94 2.67
N HIS A 13 8.06 -15.93 3.48
CA HIS A 13 8.85 -16.08 4.70
C HIS A 13 7.98 -15.96 5.94
N SER A 14 8.33 -16.67 7.01
CA SER A 14 7.74 -16.39 8.32
C SER A 14 8.23 -15.03 8.83
N TRP A 15 7.38 -14.35 9.60
CA TRP A 15 7.68 -13.07 10.23
C TRP A 15 6.87 -12.91 11.52
N SER A 16 7.34 -12.05 12.41
CA SER A 16 6.63 -11.64 13.63
C SER A 16 6.49 -10.12 13.66
N TYR A 17 5.58 -9.60 14.48
CA TYR A 17 5.53 -8.16 14.72
C TYR A 17 6.77 -7.68 15.48
N ARG A 18 7.14 -6.44 15.21
CA ARG A 18 8.13 -5.72 16.02
C ARG A 18 7.43 -4.91 17.11
N PRO A 19 8.10 -4.53 18.20
CA PRO A 19 7.51 -3.67 19.24
C PRO A 19 6.98 -2.32 18.70
N GLN A 20 7.61 -1.78 17.66
CA GLN A 20 7.19 -0.54 17.00
C GLN A 20 5.94 -0.70 16.12
N ALA A 21 5.31 -1.87 16.07
CA ALA A 21 3.95 -2.03 15.55
C ALA A 21 2.91 -1.33 16.45
N PHE A 22 3.28 -1.04 17.71
CA PHE A 22 2.47 -0.32 18.67
C PHE A 22 3.00 1.09 18.93
N ARG A 23 2.07 1.98 19.29
CA ARG A 23 2.35 3.24 19.97
C ARG A 23 2.35 2.97 21.47
N TRP A 24 3.31 3.55 22.17
CA TRP A 24 3.55 3.32 23.59
C TRP A 24 3.36 4.61 24.37
N SER A 25 2.68 4.53 25.51
CA SER A 25 2.56 5.60 26.49
C SER A 25 3.15 5.10 27.81
N GLY A 26 4.41 5.44 28.05
CA GLY A 26 5.20 4.77 29.10
C GLY A 26 5.36 3.30 28.77
N GLU A 27 4.98 2.43 29.70
CA GLU A 27 5.04 0.97 29.52
C GLU A 27 3.77 0.39 28.87
N MET A 28 2.69 1.16 28.74
CA MET A 28 1.43 0.67 28.19
C MET A 28 1.32 0.91 26.69
N ILE A 29 0.66 0.00 25.98
CA ILE A 29 0.29 0.20 24.58
C ILE A 29 -0.86 1.19 24.53
N SER A 30 -0.67 2.31 23.83
CA SER A 30 -1.69 3.35 23.63
C SER A 30 -2.45 3.22 22.32
N GLY A 31 -1.94 2.40 21.39
CA GLY A 31 -2.63 2.11 20.13
C GLY A 31 -1.71 1.41 19.12
N ILE A 32 -2.24 1.17 17.92
CA ILE A 32 -1.48 0.58 16.82
C ILE A 32 -0.74 1.70 16.07
N ASN A 33 0.45 1.40 15.54
CA ASN A 33 1.32 2.33 14.81
C ASN A 33 1.18 2.17 13.30
N LEU A 34 -0.06 2.05 12.83
CA LEU A 34 -0.42 2.07 11.41
C LEU A 34 -1.81 2.69 11.24
N LEU A 35 -2.05 3.35 10.12
CA LEU A 35 -3.33 3.93 9.73
C LEU A 35 -4.01 3.07 8.66
N PRO A 36 -5.36 3.01 8.62
CA PRO A 36 -6.11 2.22 7.65
C PRO A 36 -6.18 2.91 6.27
N ILE A 37 -5.02 3.22 5.68
CA ILE A 37 -4.87 4.07 4.49
C ILE A 37 -5.58 3.46 3.27
N ALA A 38 -5.42 2.15 3.04
CA ALA A 38 -6.05 1.50 1.90
C ALA A 38 -7.56 1.38 2.08
N THR A 39 -7.99 1.05 3.31
CA THR A 39 -9.40 0.98 3.70
C THR A 39 -10.09 2.33 3.46
N GLU A 40 -9.52 3.42 3.98
CA GLU A 40 -10.10 4.77 3.88
C GLU A 40 -10.17 5.23 2.43
N MET A 41 -9.09 5.06 1.65
CA MET A 41 -9.08 5.45 0.25
C MET A 41 -10.14 4.70 -0.56
N ARG A 42 -10.28 3.39 -0.33
CA ARG A 42 -11.30 2.60 -1.02
C ARG A 42 -12.71 3.03 -0.63
N ALA A 43 -12.95 3.24 0.66
CA ALA A 43 -14.24 3.73 1.14
C ALA A 43 -14.59 5.09 0.54
N TRP A 44 -13.62 6.00 0.44
CA TRP A 44 -13.80 7.30 -0.19
C TRP A 44 -14.14 7.19 -1.68
N MET A 45 -13.39 6.39 -2.45
CA MET A 45 -13.67 6.17 -3.89
C MET A 45 -15.06 5.54 -4.12
N LEU A 46 -15.53 4.71 -3.19
CA LEU A 46 -16.87 4.12 -3.23
C LEU A 46 -17.97 5.04 -2.67
N GLN A 47 -17.64 6.27 -2.26
CA GLN A 47 -18.54 7.23 -1.64
C GLN A 47 -19.19 6.69 -0.35
N ARG A 48 -18.43 5.92 0.44
CA ARG A 48 -18.85 5.27 1.70
C ARG A 48 -18.13 5.82 2.93
N GLY A 49 -17.26 6.81 2.77
CA GLY A 49 -16.47 7.36 3.86
C GLY A 49 -15.72 8.63 3.48
N HIS A 50 -14.87 9.09 4.39
CA HIS A 50 -14.03 10.28 4.23
C HIS A 50 -12.56 9.91 4.42
N LEU A 51 -11.66 10.68 3.81
CA LEU A 51 -10.22 10.52 4.03
C LEU A 51 -9.83 11.22 5.34
N SER A 52 -9.14 10.50 6.21
CA SER A 52 -8.64 11.09 7.44
C SER A 52 -7.43 11.98 7.18
N ILE A 53 -7.31 13.06 7.95
CA ILE A 53 -6.07 13.84 8.08
C ILE A 53 -5.40 13.36 9.36
N ILE A 54 -4.06 13.22 9.37
CA ILE A 54 -3.34 12.89 10.61
C ILE A 54 -3.62 14.00 11.63
N PRO A 55 -4.25 13.68 12.77
CA PRO A 55 -4.55 14.68 13.78
C PRO A 55 -3.25 15.26 14.37
N THR A 56 -3.21 16.57 14.58
CA THR A 56 -2.02 17.29 15.08
C THR A 56 -1.53 16.81 16.44
N HIS A 57 -2.41 16.20 17.24
CA HIS A 57 -2.11 15.64 18.56
C HIS A 57 -1.44 14.26 18.49
N GLU A 58 -1.43 13.58 17.34
CA GLU A 58 -0.80 12.28 17.12
C GLU A 58 0.59 12.40 16.45
N ALA A 59 1.27 13.52 16.68
CA ALA A 59 2.64 13.74 16.24
C ALA A 59 3.64 12.91 17.08
N PRO A 60 4.81 12.52 16.52
CA PRO A 60 5.75 11.58 17.17
C PRO A 60 6.21 11.98 18.58
N HIS A 61 6.18 13.28 18.90
CA HIS A 61 6.58 13.82 20.20
C HIS A 61 5.52 13.64 21.31
N ASN A 62 4.29 13.20 20.97
CA ASN A 62 3.18 12.96 21.89
C ASN A 62 2.71 11.49 21.87
N SER A 63 3.64 10.53 21.74
CA SER A 63 3.29 9.10 21.56
C SER A 63 2.47 8.83 20.29
N GLY A 64 2.64 9.69 19.29
CA GLY A 64 1.97 9.63 18.00
C GLY A 64 2.49 8.54 17.06
N PHE A 65 2.17 8.64 15.78
CA PHE A 65 2.65 7.68 14.78
C PHE A 65 4.16 7.83 14.55
N THR A 66 4.92 6.77 14.81
CA THR A 66 6.36 6.70 14.52
C THR A 66 6.66 5.96 13.22
N ASN A 67 5.63 5.37 12.60
CA ASN A 67 5.74 4.73 11.30
C ASN A 67 6.02 5.78 10.21
N PRO A 68 7.18 5.71 9.51
CA PRO A 68 7.60 6.76 8.59
C PRO A 68 6.74 6.84 7.33
N TYR A 69 5.93 5.81 7.06
CA TYR A 69 5.09 5.72 5.87
C TYR A 69 3.69 6.30 6.09
N SER A 70 3.22 6.45 7.33
CA SER A 70 1.85 6.92 7.63
C SER A 70 1.57 8.33 7.10
N LYS A 71 2.48 9.29 7.34
CA LYS A 71 2.34 10.67 6.83
C LYS A 71 2.34 10.72 5.30
N SER A 72 3.25 9.97 4.68
CA SER A 72 3.36 9.88 3.23
C SER A 72 2.09 9.29 2.62
N GLY A 73 1.57 8.19 3.18
CA GLY A 73 0.36 7.56 2.68
C GLY A 73 -0.88 8.45 2.82
N VAL A 74 -1.08 9.13 3.96
CA VAL A 74 -2.19 10.11 4.10
C VAL A 74 -2.06 11.26 3.09
N THR A 75 -0.85 11.81 2.93
CA THR A 75 -0.61 12.87 1.95
C THR A 75 -0.93 12.39 0.53
N LEU A 76 -0.52 11.17 0.18
CA LEU A 76 -0.80 10.57 -1.12
C LEU A 76 -2.30 10.30 -1.34
N SER A 77 -3.04 9.88 -0.32
CA SER A 77 -4.51 9.73 -0.40
C SER A 77 -5.19 11.07 -0.72
N LEU A 78 -4.78 12.14 -0.04
CA LEU A 78 -5.34 13.48 -0.29
C LEU A 78 -4.99 13.99 -1.68
N LEU A 79 -3.73 13.82 -2.12
CA LEU A 79 -3.32 14.17 -3.49
C LEU A 79 -4.11 13.37 -4.53
N MET A 80 -4.23 12.05 -4.34
CA MET A 80 -4.99 11.17 -5.22
C MET A 80 -6.46 11.58 -5.31
N SER A 81 -7.12 11.90 -4.19
CA SER A 81 -8.51 12.36 -4.20
C SER A 81 -8.71 13.65 -5.00
N ARG A 82 -7.74 14.58 -4.91
CA ARG A 82 -7.80 15.83 -5.65
C ARG A 82 -7.68 15.58 -7.15
N VAL A 83 -6.76 14.72 -7.55
CA VAL A 83 -6.55 14.37 -8.97
C VAL A 83 -7.75 13.61 -9.53
N ILE A 84 -8.35 12.68 -8.78
CA ILE A 84 -9.58 11.99 -9.19
C ILE A 84 -10.69 12.99 -9.45
N ASN A 85 -10.92 13.94 -8.53
CA ASN A 85 -11.93 14.97 -8.71
C ASN A 85 -11.61 15.87 -9.92
N SER A 86 -10.37 16.33 -10.07
CA SER A 86 -9.95 17.14 -11.22
C SER A 86 -10.11 16.38 -12.55
N SER A 87 -9.81 15.08 -12.57
CA SER A 87 -10.01 14.22 -13.75
C SER A 87 -11.49 14.09 -14.10
N HIS A 88 -12.34 13.88 -13.10
CA HIS A 88 -13.78 13.81 -13.29
C HIS A 88 -14.35 15.13 -13.80
N ASP A 89 -13.93 16.26 -13.21
CA ASP A 89 -14.41 17.58 -13.57
C ASP A 89 -13.98 17.97 -14.98
N TYR A 90 -12.72 17.71 -15.33
CA TYR A 90 -12.21 17.94 -16.67
C TYR A 90 -12.95 17.10 -17.72
N ALA A 91 -13.22 15.82 -17.43
CA ALA A 91 -13.90 14.93 -18.36
C ALA A 91 -15.39 15.29 -18.59
N ASN A 92 -16.08 15.90 -17.62
CA ASN A 92 -17.54 16.06 -17.65
C ASN A 92 -18.06 17.50 -17.67
N PHE A 93 -17.27 18.48 -17.20
CA PHE A 93 -17.77 19.84 -16.95
C PHE A 93 -16.91 20.96 -17.57
N SER A 94 -15.79 20.66 -18.23
CA SER A 94 -15.00 21.71 -18.90
C SER A 94 -15.71 22.19 -20.17
N GLU A 95 -15.86 23.52 -20.31
CA GLU A 95 -16.50 24.12 -21.47
C GLU A 95 -15.67 23.85 -22.73
N SER A 96 -16.33 23.66 -23.88
CA SER A 96 -15.69 23.32 -25.16
C SER A 96 -14.91 24.48 -25.81
N THR A 97 -14.52 25.49 -25.04
CA THR A 97 -13.72 26.64 -25.50
C THR A 97 -12.23 26.51 -25.18
N ASP A 98 -11.83 25.43 -24.51
CA ASP A 98 -10.43 25.13 -24.19
C ASP A 98 -9.61 24.96 -25.48
N ASP A 99 -8.41 25.56 -25.51
CA ASP A 99 -7.43 25.36 -26.57
C ASP A 99 -7.07 23.87 -26.69
N GLU A 100 -6.98 23.37 -27.92
CA GLU A 100 -6.71 21.95 -28.20
C GLU A 100 -5.37 21.48 -27.62
N THR A 101 -4.37 22.36 -27.55
CA THR A 101 -3.07 22.06 -26.96
C THR A 101 -3.17 22.00 -25.45
N ASP A 102 -3.82 22.99 -24.83
CA ASP A 102 -4.04 23.01 -23.37
C ASP A 102 -4.85 21.80 -22.92
N SER A 103 -5.86 21.40 -23.71
CA SER A 103 -6.68 20.22 -23.46
C SER A 103 -5.86 18.92 -23.48
N GLU A 104 -4.97 18.76 -24.47
CA GLU A 104 -4.12 17.57 -24.53
C GLU A 104 -3.06 17.56 -23.42
N ILE A 105 -2.48 18.72 -23.07
CA ILE A 105 -1.56 18.85 -21.94
C ILE A 105 -2.26 18.47 -20.62
N GLU A 106 -3.49 18.95 -20.42
CA GLU A 106 -4.27 18.67 -19.22
C GLU A 106 -4.61 17.18 -19.11
N ARG A 107 -5.01 16.54 -20.22
CA ARG A 107 -5.21 15.09 -20.29
C ARG A 107 -3.94 14.35 -19.86
N LEU A 108 -2.80 14.68 -20.47
CA LEU A 108 -1.52 14.05 -20.17
C LEU A 108 -1.12 14.25 -18.71
N ARG A 109 -1.33 15.44 -18.14
CA ARG A 109 -1.03 15.73 -16.74
C ARG A 109 -1.87 14.85 -15.81
N LEU A 110 -3.19 14.87 -15.96
CA LEU A 110 -4.12 14.14 -15.10
C LEU A 110 -3.91 12.63 -15.20
N TYR A 111 -3.75 12.10 -16.42
CA TYR A 111 -3.44 10.69 -16.64
C TYR A 111 -2.17 10.24 -15.88
N ASN A 112 -1.07 10.99 -16.05
CA ASN A 112 0.20 10.67 -15.40
C ASN A 112 0.13 10.80 -13.88
N GLU A 113 -0.59 11.79 -13.35
CA GLU A 113 -0.78 11.97 -11.92
C GLU A 113 -1.61 10.82 -11.31
N ILE A 114 -2.70 10.39 -11.95
CA ILE A 114 -3.50 9.23 -11.52
C ILE A 114 -2.61 7.99 -11.42
N LEU A 115 -1.84 7.71 -12.46
CA LEU A 115 -0.97 6.55 -12.54
C LEU A 115 0.14 6.57 -11.46
N LEU A 116 0.76 7.74 -11.30
CA LEU A 116 1.82 7.96 -10.31
C LEU A 116 1.31 7.80 -8.88
N TYR A 117 0.21 8.47 -8.54
CA TYR A 117 -0.33 8.46 -7.18
C TYR A 117 -0.96 7.11 -6.83
N SER A 118 -1.60 6.42 -7.77
CA SER A 118 -2.07 5.03 -7.57
C SER A 118 -0.92 4.12 -7.13
N THR A 119 0.21 4.20 -7.84
CA THR A 119 1.38 3.37 -7.54
C THR A 119 2.01 3.74 -6.19
N ARG A 120 2.22 5.03 -5.95
CA ARG A 120 2.87 5.52 -4.72
C ARG A 120 2.03 5.26 -3.48
N LEU A 121 0.71 5.36 -3.59
CA LEU A 121 -0.19 5.09 -2.48
C LEU A 121 -0.16 3.61 -2.10
N CYS A 122 -0.25 2.69 -3.06
CA CYS A 122 -0.07 1.25 -2.79
C CYS A 122 1.29 0.96 -2.16
N GLU A 123 2.37 1.58 -2.67
CA GLU A 123 3.71 1.44 -2.11
C GLU A 123 3.77 1.90 -0.65
N ALA A 124 3.24 3.09 -0.35
CA ALA A 124 3.21 3.62 1.01
C ALA A 124 2.39 2.75 1.96
N SER A 125 1.21 2.28 1.53
CA SER A 125 0.36 1.39 2.33
C SER A 125 1.07 0.06 2.62
N ILE A 126 1.69 -0.58 1.63
CA ILE A 126 2.42 -1.84 1.84
C ILE A 126 3.65 -1.63 2.74
N LYS A 127 4.42 -0.56 2.53
CA LYS A 127 5.60 -0.28 3.36
C LYS A 127 5.22 0.04 4.80
N GLN A 128 4.09 0.69 5.03
CA GLN A 128 3.54 0.90 6.37
C GLN A 128 3.30 -0.43 7.08
N LEU A 129 2.70 -1.41 6.40
CA LEU A 129 2.47 -2.75 6.95
C LEU A 129 3.79 -3.49 7.21
N LEU A 130 4.72 -3.45 6.25
CA LEU A 130 6.07 -4.04 6.42
C LEU A 130 6.82 -3.44 7.61
N TYR A 131 6.65 -2.13 7.85
CA TYR A 131 7.25 -1.45 9.00
C TYR A 131 6.81 -2.03 10.33
N CYS A 132 5.58 -2.56 10.45
CA CYS A 132 5.09 -3.20 11.67
C CYS A 132 5.69 -4.60 11.92
N THR A 133 6.47 -5.14 10.98
CA THR A 133 7.06 -6.49 11.08
C THR A 133 8.53 -6.46 11.49
N GLN A 134 9.09 -7.61 11.83
CA GLN A 134 10.53 -7.80 12.03
C GLN A 134 11.34 -7.85 10.71
N ILE A 135 10.70 -7.77 9.55
CA ILE A 135 11.41 -7.71 8.26
C ILE A 135 12.26 -6.43 8.26
N PRO A 136 13.59 -6.52 8.04
CA PRO A 136 14.45 -5.35 8.10
C PRO A 136 14.10 -4.32 7.02
N GLU A 137 14.06 -3.04 7.39
CA GLU A 137 13.78 -1.94 6.46
C GLU A 137 14.80 -1.87 5.30
N SER A 138 16.03 -2.30 5.54
CA SER A 138 17.05 -2.43 4.48
C SER A 138 16.63 -3.33 3.31
N ARG A 139 15.62 -4.20 3.51
CA ARG A 139 15.06 -5.06 2.46
C ARG A 139 13.98 -4.39 1.63
N TYR A 140 13.25 -3.41 2.14
CA TYR A 140 12.07 -2.87 1.45
C TYR A 140 12.02 -1.34 1.33
N GLY A 141 12.74 -0.59 2.17
CA GLY A 141 12.58 0.87 2.25
C GLY A 141 12.82 1.59 0.91
N ARG A 142 13.76 1.08 0.11
CA ARG A 142 14.08 1.60 -1.24
C ARG A 142 13.37 0.89 -2.39
N MET A 143 12.58 -0.14 -2.11
CA MET A 143 11.86 -0.88 -3.16
C MET A 143 10.70 -0.06 -3.68
N ALA A 144 10.57 0.05 -5.00
CA ALA A 144 9.33 0.53 -5.63
C ALA A 144 8.24 -0.55 -5.56
N LEU A 145 6.98 -0.18 -5.77
CA LEU A 145 5.85 -1.13 -5.74
C LEU A 145 6.14 -2.45 -6.49
N GLY A 146 6.60 -2.42 -7.74
CA GLY A 146 6.92 -3.64 -8.49
C GLY A 146 7.92 -4.59 -7.80
N GLN A 147 8.91 -4.04 -7.07
CA GLN A 147 9.90 -4.84 -6.33
C GLN A 147 9.35 -5.41 -5.02
N LEU A 148 8.35 -4.76 -4.41
CA LEU A 148 7.65 -5.28 -3.23
C LEU A 148 6.82 -6.51 -3.59
N LEU A 149 6.32 -6.56 -4.83
CA LEU A 149 5.52 -7.65 -5.36
C LEU A 149 6.35 -8.84 -5.74
N GLU A 150 7.47 -8.57 -6.40
CA GLU A 150 8.34 -9.60 -6.88
C GLU A 150 9.77 -9.06 -6.99
N SER A 151 10.67 -9.67 -6.25
CA SER A 151 12.09 -9.38 -6.37
C SER A 151 12.93 -10.65 -6.28
N PRO A 152 14.07 -10.72 -6.99
CA PRO A 152 14.97 -11.85 -6.88
C PRO A 152 15.54 -11.94 -5.48
N CYS A 153 15.53 -13.14 -4.89
CA CYS A 153 16.08 -13.38 -3.56
C CYS A 153 17.54 -12.90 -3.48
N PRO A 154 17.88 -11.95 -2.58
CA PRO A 154 19.23 -11.39 -2.50
C PRO A 154 20.32 -12.44 -2.23
N GLY A 155 19.99 -13.45 -1.42
CA GLY A 155 20.91 -14.55 -1.09
C GLY A 155 21.21 -15.43 -2.29
N CYS A 156 20.20 -15.79 -3.06
CA CYS A 156 20.37 -16.60 -4.28
C CYS A 156 21.03 -15.80 -5.41
N LYS A 157 20.71 -14.51 -5.55
CA LYS A 157 21.32 -13.64 -6.56
C LYS A 157 22.84 -13.53 -6.41
N ARG A 158 23.37 -13.66 -5.19
CA ARG A 158 24.81 -13.63 -4.90
C ARG A 158 25.52 -14.97 -5.17
N LYS A 159 24.79 -16.06 -5.43
CA LYS A 159 25.37 -17.35 -5.79
C LYS A 159 25.58 -17.42 -7.30
N ASN A 160 26.83 -17.50 -7.74
CA ASN A 160 27.16 -17.61 -9.16
C ASN A 160 26.49 -18.84 -9.80
N GLY A 161 25.89 -18.65 -10.98
CA GLY A 161 25.39 -19.72 -11.85
C GLY A 161 23.99 -20.27 -11.52
N LYS A 162 23.22 -19.66 -10.62
CA LYS A 162 21.83 -20.05 -10.34
C LYS A 162 20.87 -18.89 -10.56
N GLU A 163 19.76 -19.15 -11.25
CA GLU A 163 18.66 -18.19 -11.28
C GLU A 163 18.11 -18.01 -9.85
N PRO A 164 18.01 -16.76 -9.36
CA PRO A 164 17.42 -16.51 -8.06
C PRO A 164 15.92 -16.78 -8.12
N HIS A 165 15.40 -17.50 -7.12
CA HIS A 165 13.95 -17.57 -6.94
C HIS A 165 13.38 -16.19 -6.61
N LEU A 166 12.10 -16.02 -6.90
CA LEU A 166 11.37 -14.78 -6.71
C LEU A 166 10.72 -14.78 -5.31
N VAL A 167 10.76 -13.62 -4.67
CA VAL A 167 10.19 -13.39 -3.34
C VAL A 167 9.18 -12.26 -3.45
N SER A 168 7.98 -12.51 -2.91
CA SER A 168 6.97 -11.47 -2.74
C SER A 168 6.92 -11.01 -1.29
N LEU A 169 7.20 -9.73 -1.03
CA LEU A 169 7.05 -9.17 0.31
C LEU A 169 5.58 -8.97 0.68
N VAL A 170 4.75 -8.64 -0.31
CA VAL A 170 3.30 -8.59 -0.12
C VAL A 170 2.72 -9.97 0.12
N GLY A 171 3.12 -10.97 -0.66
CA GLY A 171 2.73 -12.37 -0.43
C GLY A 171 3.20 -12.87 0.94
N THR A 172 4.42 -12.52 1.34
CA THR A 172 4.98 -12.80 2.68
C THR A 172 4.11 -12.19 3.79
N LEU A 173 3.68 -10.93 3.66
CA LEU A 173 2.76 -10.30 4.62
C LEU A 173 1.40 -10.99 4.66
N ALA A 174 0.88 -11.39 3.51
CA ALA A 174 -0.44 -11.98 3.36
C ALA A 174 -0.55 -13.44 3.80
N HIS A 175 0.58 -14.17 3.81
CA HIS A 175 0.63 -15.61 4.03
C HIS A 175 0.04 -16.06 5.39
N PRO A 176 0.39 -15.45 6.54
CA PRO A 176 -0.18 -15.84 7.84
C PRO A 176 -1.70 -15.67 7.94
N TYR A 177 -2.29 -14.85 7.08
CA TYR A 177 -3.74 -14.61 7.02
C TYR A 177 -4.43 -15.39 5.92
N HIS A 178 -3.72 -16.30 5.24
CA HIS A 178 -4.20 -17.05 4.09
C HIS A 178 -4.69 -16.19 2.92
N LEU A 179 -4.18 -14.96 2.81
CA LEU A 179 -4.52 -14.02 1.74
C LEU A 179 -3.53 -14.10 0.56
N CYS A 180 -2.42 -14.83 0.68
CA CYS A 180 -1.35 -14.84 -0.32
C CYS A 180 -1.82 -15.28 -1.71
N LEU A 181 -2.70 -16.28 -1.79
CA LEU A 181 -3.25 -16.76 -3.07
C LEU A 181 -4.14 -15.72 -3.75
N GLU A 182 -4.88 -14.91 -3.00
CA GLU A 182 -5.67 -13.81 -3.58
C GLU A 182 -4.76 -12.74 -4.18
N PHE A 183 -3.64 -12.47 -3.51
CA PHE A 183 -2.63 -11.56 -4.04
C PHE A 183 -1.94 -12.12 -5.28
N GLU A 184 -1.49 -13.37 -5.24
CA GLU A 184 -0.78 -14.04 -6.34
C GLU A 184 -1.66 -14.23 -7.58
N HIS A 185 -2.92 -14.63 -7.44
CA HIS A 185 -3.79 -14.94 -8.58
C HIS A 185 -4.53 -13.72 -9.17
N CYS A 186 -4.52 -12.58 -8.50
CA CYS A 186 -5.38 -11.46 -8.88
C CYS A 186 -4.73 -10.10 -8.67
N ALA A 187 -4.29 -9.80 -7.45
CA ALA A 187 -3.74 -8.48 -7.15
C ALA A 187 -2.45 -8.20 -7.93
N MET A 188 -1.57 -9.20 -8.09
CA MET A 188 -0.29 -9.00 -8.77
C MET A 188 -0.46 -8.66 -10.25
N ASP A 189 -1.47 -9.19 -10.94
CA ASP A 189 -1.75 -8.83 -12.35
C ASP A 189 -2.17 -7.36 -12.48
N HIS A 190 -3.05 -6.89 -11.58
CA HIS A 190 -3.48 -5.49 -11.57
C HIS A 190 -2.34 -4.54 -11.18
N MET A 191 -1.47 -4.93 -10.25
CA MET A 191 -0.31 -4.10 -9.88
C MET A 191 0.81 -4.13 -10.90
N ASP A 192 1.03 -5.25 -11.58
CA ASP A 192 2.00 -5.33 -12.67
C ASP A 192 1.53 -4.46 -13.84
N LEU A 193 0.23 -4.42 -14.13
CA LEU A 193 -0.34 -3.49 -15.11
C LEU A 193 -0.05 -2.04 -14.72
N VAL A 194 -0.41 -1.61 -13.51
CA VAL A 194 -0.19 -0.23 -13.04
C VAL A 194 1.31 0.12 -12.99
N ASN A 195 2.17 -0.80 -12.54
CA ASN A 195 3.61 -0.58 -12.55
C ASN A 195 4.22 -0.54 -13.95
N LYS A 196 3.78 -1.42 -14.86
CA LYS A 196 4.22 -1.44 -16.24
C LYS A 196 3.85 -0.15 -16.92
N LEU A 197 2.59 0.27 -16.80
CA LEU A 197 2.10 1.56 -17.32
C LEU A 197 2.93 2.71 -16.73
N ARG A 198 3.15 2.75 -15.42
CA ARG A 198 3.99 3.79 -14.80
C ARG A 198 5.40 3.78 -15.38
N ASN A 199 6.03 2.62 -15.48
CA ASN A 199 7.39 2.52 -15.99
C ASN A 199 7.44 2.95 -17.47
N SER A 200 6.55 2.40 -18.31
CA SER A 200 6.56 2.64 -19.76
C SER A 200 6.09 4.03 -20.18
N GLN A 201 5.21 4.68 -19.41
CA GLN A 201 4.54 5.92 -19.85
C GLN A 201 4.82 7.14 -18.95
N ALA A 202 5.20 6.94 -17.68
CA ALA A 202 5.39 8.04 -16.72
C ALA A 202 6.80 8.15 -16.14
N ALA A 203 7.61 7.09 -16.15
CA ALA A 203 8.93 7.06 -15.48
C ALA A 203 10.13 6.93 -16.44
N HIS A 204 9.92 6.58 -17.71
CA HIS A 204 10.95 6.62 -18.76
C HIS A 204 10.87 7.94 -19.53
N SER A 205 11.99 8.38 -20.12
CA SER A 205 12.07 9.64 -20.88
C SER A 205 11.17 9.70 -22.11
N GLY A 206 10.54 8.59 -22.50
CA GLY A 206 9.45 8.56 -23.46
C GLY A 206 8.14 8.90 -22.75
N ILE A 207 7.79 10.18 -22.76
CA ILE A 207 6.43 10.63 -22.41
C ILE A 207 5.47 10.20 -23.53
N GLN A 208 4.16 10.06 -23.25
CA GLN A 208 3.16 9.98 -24.33
C GLN A 208 3.37 11.16 -25.29
N ASP A 209 3.48 10.87 -26.59
CA ASP A 209 3.64 11.90 -27.60
C ASP A 209 2.46 12.88 -27.55
N LEU A 210 2.77 14.18 -27.61
CA LEU A 210 1.75 15.21 -27.70
C LEU A 210 1.01 15.08 -29.03
N ASN A 211 -0.23 14.63 -28.98
CA ASN A 211 -1.07 14.45 -30.16
C ASN A 211 -2.23 15.42 -30.07
N ILE A 212 -2.09 16.57 -30.73
CA ILE A 212 -3.10 17.63 -30.72
C ILE A 212 -4.37 17.12 -31.40
N ARG A 213 -5.45 17.10 -30.63
CA ARG A 213 -6.77 16.61 -31.01
C ARG A 213 -7.80 17.61 -30.52
N THR A 214 -9.06 17.45 -30.94
CA THR A 214 -10.14 18.25 -30.39
C THR A 214 -10.28 17.99 -28.89
N ALA A 215 -10.66 19.03 -28.15
CA ALA A 215 -10.81 18.93 -26.70
C ALA A 215 -11.79 17.82 -26.27
N ASP A 216 -12.83 17.57 -27.06
CA ASP A 216 -13.78 16.47 -26.83
C ASP A 216 -13.12 15.08 -26.90
N ILE A 217 -12.19 14.88 -27.84
CA ILE A 217 -11.46 13.61 -27.97
C ILE A 217 -10.52 13.43 -26.76
N SER A 218 -9.79 14.48 -26.37
CA SER A 218 -8.87 14.42 -25.23
C SER A 218 -9.62 14.17 -23.91
N ARG A 219 -10.79 14.79 -23.70
CA ARG A 219 -11.66 14.51 -22.55
C ARG A 219 -12.21 13.08 -22.55
N SER A 220 -12.73 12.63 -23.69
CA SER A 220 -13.27 11.26 -23.82
C SER A 220 -12.21 10.20 -23.56
N GLN A 221 -11.00 10.41 -24.10
CA GLN A 221 -9.88 9.52 -23.86
C GLN A 221 -9.45 9.55 -22.40
N LEU A 222 -9.37 10.72 -21.75
CA LEU A 222 -9.07 10.76 -20.31
C LEU A 222 -10.09 9.95 -19.53
N LEU A 223 -11.37 10.08 -19.85
CA LEU A 223 -12.44 9.37 -19.14
C LEU A 223 -12.25 7.85 -19.23
N GLU A 224 -11.96 7.32 -20.42
CA GLU A 224 -11.68 5.90 -20.64
C GLU A 224 -10.41 5.46 -19.87
N GLU A 225 -9.29 6.14 -20.11
CA GLU A 225 -7.99 5.82 -19.51
C GLU A 225 -8.02 5.89 -17.97
N SER A 226 -8.64 6.94 -17.42
CA SER A 226 -8.78 7.12 -15.98
C SER A 226 -9.72 6.08 -15.37
N THR A 227 -10.82 5.73 -16.05
CA THR A 227 -11.74 4.69 -15.56
C THR A 227 -11.05 3.34 -15.45
N ASP A 228 -10.25 2.97 -16.45
CA ASP A 228 -9.50 1.71 -16.45
C ASP A 228 -8.48 1.66 -15.31
N ILE A 229 -7.66 2.71 -15.17
CA ILE A 229 -6.65 2.76 -14.10
C ILE A 229 -7.32 2.78 -12.72
N LEU A 230 -8.34 3.63 -12.53
CA LEU A 230 -9.01 3.77 -11.23
C LEU A 230 -9.79 2.51 -10.86
N SER A 231 -10.34 1.78 -11.83
CA SER A 231 -10.97 0.46 -11.58
C SER A 231 -9.94 -0.56 -11.10
N GLY A 232 -8.79 -0.64 -11.78
CA GLY A 232 -7.67 -1.49 -11.35
C GLY A 232 -7.12 -1.09 -9.98
N PHE A 233 -6.98 0.22 -9.72
CA PHE A 233 -6.53 0.75 -8.44
C PHE A 233 -7.53 0.48 -7.31
N LEU A 234 -8.83 0.65 -7.55
CA LEU A 234 -9.89 0.34 -6.58
C LEU A 234 -9.90 -1.15 -6.22
N HIS A 235 -9.76 -2.01 -7.23
CA HIS A 235 -9.61 -3.44 -7.03
C HIS A 235 -8.37 -3.75 -6.18
N MET A 236 -7.26 -3.08 -6.46
CA MET A 236 -6.05 -3.21 -5.68
C MET A 236 -6.18 -2.81 -4.22
N LEU A 237 -6.83 -1.68 -3.96
CA LEU A 237 -7.11 -1.24 -2.59
C LEU A 237 -7.93 -2.28 -1.83
N SER A 238 -8.79 -3.06 -2.48
CA SER A 238 -9.58 -4.10 -1.81
C SER A 238 -8.71 -5.24 -1.24
N HIS A 239 -7.62 -5.60 -1.92
CA HIS A 239 -6.69 -6.61 -1.43
C HIS A 239 -5.87 -6.06 -0.26
N VAL A 240 -5.35 -4.83 -0.41
CA VAL A 240 -4.57 -4.18 0.65
C VAL A 240 -5.43 -3.89 1.88
N GLU A 241 -6.69 -3.48 1.71
CA GLU A 241 -7.69 -3.32 2.78
C GLU A 241 -7.84 -4.62 3.58
N LYS A 242 -8.06 -5.77 2.91
CA LYS A 242 -8.20 -7.05 3.63
C LYS A 242 -6.99 -7.35 4.51
N LEU A 243 -5.78 -7.16 3.98
CA LEU A 243 -4.54 -7.39 4.71
C LEU A 243 -4.37 -6.41 5.88
N GLU A 244 -4.63 -5.13 5.61
CA GLU A 244 -4.58 -4.04 6.60
C GLU A 244 -5.55 -4.30 7.76
N GLN A 245 -6.79 -4.69 7.47
CA GLN A 245 -7.80 -5.03 8.47
C GLN A 245 -7.41 -6.26 9.30
N LYS A 246 -6.86 -7.31 8.65
CA LYS A 246 -6.37 -8.50 9.38
C LYS A 246 -5.24 -8.16 10.34
N MET A 247 -4.28 -7.35 9.90
CA MET A 247 -3.19 -6.91 10.77
C MET A 247 -3.67 -6.00 11.91
N LEU A 248 -4.62 -5.10 11.64
CA LEU A 248 -5.22 -4.24 12.67
C LEU A 248 -5.90 -5.06 13.77
N MET A 249 -6.81 -5.95 13.39
CA MET A 249 -7.51 -6.80 14.35
C MET A 249 -6.56 -7.67 15.17
N ASP A 250 -5.52 -8.22 14.51
CA ASP A 250 -4.55 -9.09 15.16
C ASP A 250 -3.66 -8.33 16.16
N LEU A 251 -3.22 -7.13 15.79
CA LEU A 251 -2.47 -6.24 16.67
C LEU A 251 -3.33 -5.72 17.82
N GLU A 252 -4.60 -5.39 17.59
CA GLU A 252 -5.53 -4.95 18.63
C GLU A 252 -5.68 -6.01 19.72
N SER A 253 -6.02 -7.24 19.33
CA SER A 253 -6.14 -8.38 20.24
C SER A 253 -4.86 -8.64 21.05
N LYS A 254 -3.70 -8.61 20.37
CA LYS A 254 -2.38 -8.78 21.01
C LYS A 254 -2.08 -7.63 21.99
N GLY A 255 -2.35 -6.39 21.59
CA GLY A 255 -2.13 -5.20 22.40
C GLY A 255 -2.96 -5.19 23.68
N GLU A 256 -4.24 -5.56 23.59
CA GLU A 256 -5.12 -5.71 24.74
C GLU A 256 -4.61 -6.79 25.71
N ALA A 257 -4.22 -7.95 25.20
CA ALA A 257 -3.72 -9.04 26.02
C ALA A 257 -2.43 -8.63 26.76
N ILE A 258 -1.48 -7.98 26.08
CA ILE A 258 -0.27 -7.46 26.69
C ILE A 258 -0.58 -6.43 27.77
N ASN A 259 -1.47 -5.47 27.50
CA ASN A 259 -1.87 -4.47 28.48
C ASN A 259 -2.51 -5.11 29.72
N ARG A 260 -3.35 -6.15 29.56
CA ARG A 260 -3.91 -6.90 30.70
C ARG A 260 -2.83 -7.58 31.54
N LEU A 261 -1.83 -8.20 30.93
CA LEU A 261 -0.71 -8.81 31.66
C LEU A 261 0.08 -7.78 32.47
N LYS A 262 0.36 -6.61 31.87
CA LYS A 262 1.05 -5.52 32.57
C LYS A 262 0.25 -4.98 33.76
N LEU A 263 -1.05 -4.79 33.59
CA LEU A 263 -1.94 -4.39 34.69
C LEU A 263 -1.98 -5.43 35.82
N ASN A 264 -1.75 -6.71 35.50
CA ASN A 264 -1.65 -7.81 36.46
C ASN A 264 -0.24 -7.99 37.05
N GLY A 265 0.68 -7.04 36.83
CA GLY A 265 1.99 -7.02 37.48
C GLY A 265 3.12 -7.68 36.68
N LEU A 266 2.95 -7.94 35.38
CA LEU A 266 4.05 -8.39 34.54
C LEU A 266 5.15 -7.32 34.48
N GLU A 267 6.36 -7.66 34.91
CA GLU A 267 7.49 -6.74 34.88
C GLU A 267 7.96 -6.47 33.45
N ALA A 268 8.51 -5.27 33.21
CA ALA A 268 9.00 -4.87 31.89
C ALA A 268 10.05 -5.82 31.29
N LYS A 269 10.89 -6.45 32.14
CA LYS A 269 11.93 -7.40 31.72
C LYS A 269 11.35 -8.67 31.07
N ASP A 270 10.12 -9.03 31.42
CA ASP A 270 9.44 -10.24 30.96
C ASP A 270 8.54 -9.97 29.73
N CYS A 271 8.56 -8.74 29.20
CA CYS A 271 7.76 -8.32 28.05
C CYS A 271 8.43 -8.58 26.68
N ASN A 272 9.28 -9.61 26.57
CA ASN A 272 9.91 -9.99 25.32
C ASN A 272 9.05 -11.00 24.53
N PHE A 273 7.93 -10.52 24.01
CA PHE A 273 6.97 -11.39 23.32
C PHE A 273 7.36 -11.67 21.88
N ASN A 274 7.26 -12.93 21.46
CA ASN A 274 7.23 -13.26 20.05
C ASN A 274 5.79 -13.17 19.52
N LEU A 275 5.47 -12.05 18.87
CA LEU A 275 4.13 -11.78 18.37
C LEU A 275 3.96 -12.33 16.95
N VAL A 276 3.56 -13.60 16.86
CA VAL A 276 3.34 -14.29 15.58
C VAL A 276 2.00 -13.84 14.98
N PRO A 277 1.96 -13.40 13.71
CA PRO A 277 0.75 -12.95 13.04
C PRO A 277 -0.23 -14.11 12.83
N GLY A 278 -1.52 -13.84 13.04
CA GLY A 278 -2.60 -14.83 12.82
C GLY A 278 -2.71 -15.93 13.89
N GLU A 279 -1.76 -16.01 14.82
CA GLU A 279 -1.82 -16.89 15.97
C GLU A 279 -2.34 -16.17 17.21
N GLU A 280 -3.08 -16.87 18.06
CA GLU A 280 -3.52 -16.33 19.36
C GLU A 280 -2.31 -16.06 20.26
N PHE A 281 -2.31 -14.91 20.94
CA PHE A 281 -1.26 -14.59 21.89
C PHE A 281 -1.49 -15.33 23.21
N ILE A 282 -0.65 -16.33 23.47
CA ILE A 282 -0.68 -17.13 24.69
C ILE A 282 0.56 -16.80 25.51
N PHE A 283 0.37 -16.25 26.71
CA PHE A 283 1.45 -16.03 27.68
C PHE A 283 1.49 -17.18 28.68
N GLN A 284 2.55 -18.00 28.62
CA GLN A 284 2.80 -19.04 29.61
C GLN A 284 3.74 -18.46 30.68
N VAL A 285 3.28 -18.44 31.92
CA VAL A 285 4.17 -18.17 33.07
C VAL A 285 5.00 -19.43 33.25
N GLU A 286 6.27 -19.40 32.86
CA GLU A 286 7.21 -20.44 33.32
C GLU A 286 7.29 -20.29 34.85
N GLY A 287 6.78 -21.31 35.56
CA GLY A 287 6.74 -21.37 37.02
C GLY A 287 8.06 -21.75 37.65
#